data_AF-A0A257V6W2-F1
#
_entry.id   AF-A0A257V6W2-F1
#
_cell.length_a   1.000
_cell.length_b   1.000
_cell.length_c   1.000
_cell.angle_alpha   90.00
_cell.angle_beta   90.00
_cell.angle_gamma   90.00
#
_symmetry.space_group_name_H-M   'P 1'
#
loop_
_entity.id
_entity.type
_entity.pdbx_description
1 polymer ?
#
loop_
_entity_poly.entity_id
_entity_poly.type
_entity_poly.pdbx_seq_one_letter_code
_entity_poly.pdbx_strand_id
1 'polypeptide(L)'
;MSRGLIWSGVLLAAVVGVCATGCGGGSQAAPGGGASAVAWERDLPSALALAGSEKKLVMVDFYTDWCKWCRRLDETTFADGNVQKALQGVVSVRLNAEKDGRDAAARFNVDGFPTIIFLDAAGTEVGRIPGYMEPGPFLEELHTIIKRV
;
A
#
# COMPACT_ATOMS: atom_id res chain seq x y z
N MET A 1 -24.40 -46.27 44.07
CA MET A 1 -24.73 -47.70 43.93
C MET A 1 -24.75 -48.05 42.44
N SER A 2 -24.09 -49.16 42.09
CA SER A 2 -24.07 -49.87 40.79
C SER A 2 -23.36 -49.19 39.62
N ARG A 3 -22.09 -49.51 39.28
CA ARG A 3 -21.43 -50.76 38.81
C ARG A 3 -21.57 -51.00 37.29
N GLY A 4 -20.40 -51.17 36.65
CA GLY A 4 -20.19 -52.00 35.45
C GLY A 4 -20.03 -51.20 34.14
N LEU A 5 -19.26 -51.62 33.14
CA LEU A 5 -18.41 -52.79 33.02
C LEU A 5 -17.49 -52.58 31.79
N ILE A 6 -16.32 -53.18 31.88
CA ILE A 6 -15.20 -53.16 30.94
C ILE A 6 -15.56 -54.03 29.72
N TRP A 7 -15.24 -53.59 28.49
CA TRP A 7 -15.14 -54.50 27.35
C TRP A 7 -13.81 -54.26 26.61
N SER A 8 -12.84 -55.11 26.96
CA SER A 8 -11.64 -55.37 26.17
C SER A 8 -12.03 -55.96 24.81
N GLY A 9 -11.33 -55.59 23.73
CA GLY A 9 -11.45 -56.38 22.51
C GLY A 9 -10.76 -55.86 21.24
N VAL A 10 -9.46 -56.14 21.12
CA VAL A 10 -8.79 -56.69 19.92
C VAL A 10 -8.77 -55.86 18.61
N LEU A 11 -7.59 -55.28 18.37
CA LEU A 11 -6.74 -55.40 17.17
C LEU A 11 -7.38 -55.79 15.83
N LEU A 12 -7.20 -54.92 14.82
CA LEU A 12 -6.86 -55.36 13.47
C LEU A 12 -5.93 -54.35 12.81
N ALA A 13 -4.72 -54.82 12.51
CA ALA A 13 -3.73 -54.14 11.69
C ALA A 13 -4.25 -54.02 10.25
N ALA A 14 -4.14 -52.82 9.68
CA ALA A 14 -4.35 -52.58 8.25
C ALA A 14 -3.10 -51.90 7.67
N VAL A 15 -2.33 -52.75 6.99
CA VAL A 15 -1.37 -52.54 5.91
C VAL A 15 -1.41 -51.14 5.28
N VAL A 16 -0.32 -50.37 5.42
CA VAL A 16 0.01 -49.28 4.50
C VAL A 16 1.21 -49.73 3.69
N GLY A 17 0.93 -50.15 2.47
CA GLY A 17 1.93 -50.35 1.44
C GLY A 17 2.19 -49.08 0.65
N VAL A 18 3.21 -49.21 -0.18
CA VAL A 18 3.54 -48.42 -1.38
C VAL A 18 4.62 -47.35 -1.20
N CYS A 19 5.79 -47.73 -1.70
CA CYS A 19 6.93 -46.89 -2.06
C CYS A 19 6.55 -45.84 -3.11
N ALA A 20 7.05 -44.61 -2.97
CA ALA A 20 7.24 -43.71 -4.10
C ALA A 20 8.37 -42.72 -3.81
N THR A 21 9.51 -42.95 -4.48
CA THR A 21 10.30 -41.94 -5.21
C THR A 21 10.24 -40.48 -4.76
N GLY A 22 11.43 -39.94 -4.43
CA GLY A 22 11.75 -38.55 -4.75
C GLY A 22 12.69 -37.87 -3.77
N CYS A 23 14.00 -37.91 -4.03
CA CYS A 23 14.90 -36.85 -3.57
C CYS A 23 14.54 -35.56 -4.31
N GLY A 24 13.50 -34.87 -3.83
CA GLY A 24 13.18 -33.51 -4.20
C GLY A 24 14.14 -32.58 -3.47
N GLY A 25 15.27 -32.26 -4.09
CA GLY A 25 16.11 -31.13 -3.71
C GLY A 25 15.37 -29.81 -3.99
N GLY A 26 14.42 -29.48 -3.11
CA GLY A 26 13.75 -28.19 -3.10
C GLY A 26 14.73 -27.11 -2.68
N SER A 27 15.40 -26.49 -3.66
CA SER A 27 15.88 -25.12 -3.48
C SER A 27 14.64 -24.22 -3.48
N GLN A 28 14.01 -24.08 -2.32
CA GLN A 28 13.10 -22.97 -2.08
C GLN A 28 13.95 -21.71 -2.05
N ALA A 29 14.03 -21.07 -3.22
CA ALA A 29 14.37 -19.66 -3.28
C ALA A 29 13.41 -18.93 -2.33
N ALA A 30 13.99 -18.17 -1.40
CA ALA A 30 13.24 -17.30 -0.51
C ALA A 30 12.27 -16.43 -1.35
N PRO A 31 11.03 -16.19 -0.90
CA PRO A 31 10.22 -15.18 -1.55
C PRO A 31 10.94 -13.84 -1.37
N GLY A 32 11.50 -13.31 -2.46
CA GLY A 32 11.90 -11.92 -2.51
C GLY A 32 10.70 -11.09 -2.10
N GLY A 33 10.84 -10.33 -1.02
CA GLY A 33 9.77 -9.48 -0.50
C GLY A 33 9.29 -8.56 -1.61
N GLY A 34 8.10 -8.85 -2.13
CA GLY A 34 7.48 -8.05 -3.18
C GLY A 34 7.27 -6.64 -2.65
N ALA A 35 7.92 -5.68 -3.29
CA ALA A 35 7.64 -4.27 -3.11
C ALA A 35 6.13 -4.08 -3.30
N SER A 36 5.44 -3.67 -2.23
CA SER A 36 3.97 -3.62 -2.22
C SER A 36 3.54 -2.35 -2.95
N ALA A 37 2.79 -2.50 -4.03
CA ALA A 37 2.26 -1.37 -4.79
C ALA A 37 1.54 -0.37 -3.85
N VAL A 38 1.63 0.92 -4.16
CA VAL A 38 0.95 1.97 -3.40
C VAL A 38 -0.54 1.65 -3.29
N ALA A 39 -1.07 1.63 -2.07
CA ALA A 39 -2.47 1.36 -1.80
C ALA A 39 -3.29 2.64 -2.00
N TRP A 40 -4.10 2.69 -3.05
CA TRP A 40 -4.88 3.87 -3.43
C TRP A 40 -6.31 3.78 -2.93
N GLU A 41 -6.74 4.80 -2.20
CA GLU A 41 -8.13 5.05 -1.85
C GLU A 41 -8.94 5.53 -3.05
N ARG A 42 -10.26 5.32 -2.97
CA ARG A 42 -11.18 5.56 -4.08
C ARG A 42 -11.46 7.05 -4.32
N ASP A 43 -11.52 7.83 -3.25
CA ASP A 43 -11.86 9.24 -3.27
C ASP A 43 -11.30 9.95 -2.03
N LEU A 44 -11.21 11.28 -2.12
CA LEU A 44 -10.65 12.11 -1.05
C LEU A 44 -11.45 12.03 0.27
N PRO A 45 -12.80 12.03 0.28
CA PRO A 45 -13.56 11.83 1.51
C PRO A 45 -13.23 10.51 2.24
N SER A 46 -13.14 9.40 1.51
CA SER A 46 -12.78 8.10 2.07
C SER A 46 -11.36 8.10 2.63
N ALA A 47 -10.41 8.71 1.90
CA ALA A 47 -9.04 8.86 2.35
C ALA A 47 -8.93 9.67 3.66
N LEU A 48 -9.65 10.78 3.77
CA LEU A 48 -9.68 11.61 5.00
C LEU A 48 -10.31 10.86 6.17
N ALA A 49 -11.39 10.11 5.95
CA ALA A 49 -12.05 9.32 6.99
C ALA A 49 -11.11 8.21 7.52
N LEU A 50 -10.40 7.53 6.63
CA LEU A 50 -9.41 6.52 7.01
C LEU A 50 -8.23 7.15 7.75
N ALA A 51 -7.68 8.24 7.23
CA ALA A 51 -6.58 8.97 7.85
C ALA A 51 -6.91 9.47 9.25
N GLY A 52 -8.12 9.97 9.47
CA GLY A 52 -8.60 10.37 10.81
C GLY A 52 -8.67 9.20 11.79
N SER A 53 -9.07 8.01 11.31
CA SER A 53 -9.16 6.79 12.13
C SER A 53 -7.78 6.22 12.46
N GLU A 54 -6.85 6.27 11.51
CA GLU A 54 -5.49 5.71 11.64
C GLU A 54 -4.45 6.71 12.15
N LYS A 55 -4.83 7.99 12.32
CA LYS A 55 -3.91 9.10 12.66
C LYS A 55 -2.76 9.24 11.68
N LYS A 56 -3.07 9.16 10.39
CA LYS A 56 -2.12 9.27 9.28
C LYS A 56 -2.33 10.57 8.51
N LEU A 57 -1.34 10.97 7.73
CA LEU A 57 -1.52 11.96 6.67
C LEU A 57 -2.26 11.36 5.49
N VAL A 58 -2.91 12.21 4.70
CA VAL A 58 -3.39 11.87 3.36
C VAL A 58 -2.42 12.39 2.31
N MET A 59 -1.91 11.52 1.44
CA MET A 59 -1.21 11.90 0.22
C MET A 59 -2.21 11.93 -0.94
N VAL A 60 -2.34 13.08 -1.61
CA VAL A 60 -3.16 13.28 -2.80
C VAL A 60 -2.25 13.48 -4.01
N ASP A 61 -2.28 12.54 -4.96
CA ASP A 61 -1.60 12.67 -6.25
C ASP A 61 -2.57 13.23 -7.31
N PHE A 62 -2.32 14.47 -7.74
CA PHE A 62 -3.06 15.10 -8.83
C PHE A 62 -2.39 14.83 -10.18
N TYR A 63 -3.12 14.17 -11.07
CA TYR A 63 -2.66 13.77 -12.40
C TYR A 63 -3.67 14.10 -13.50
N THR A 64 -3.27 13.88 -14.75
CA THR A 64 -4.15 13.87 -15.93
C THR A 64 -3.78 12.70 -16.86
N ASP A 65 -4.69 12.29 -17.74
CA ASP A 65 -4.50 11.10 -18.60
C ASP A 65 -3.36 11.26 -19.61
N TRP A 66 -3.10 12.51 -20.03
CA TRP A 66 -2.08 12.86 -21.02
C TRP A 66 -0.73 13.22 -20.37
N CYS A 67 -0.62 13.19 -19.05
CA CYS A 67 0.55 13.62 -18.30
C CYS A 67 1.72 12.62 -18.39
N LYS A 68 2.71 12.91 -19.24
CA LYS A 68 3.92 12.10 -19.38
C LYS A 68 4.74 12.02 -18.08
N TRP A 69 4.82 13.11 -17.33
CA TRP A 69 5.60 13.17 -16.08
C TRP A 69 4.93 12.40 -14.94
N CYS A 70 3.60 12.32 -14.91
CA CYS A 70 2.85 11.51 -13.97
C CYS A 70 3.15 10.02 -14.19
N ARG A 71 3.15 9.57 -15.46
CA ARG A 71 3.56 8.20 -15.79
C ARG A 71 5.00 7.90 -15.39
N ARG A 72 5.92 8.85 -15.59
CA ARG A 72 7.30 8.67 -15.15
C ARG A 72 7.38 8.55 -13.63
N LEU A 73 6.63 9.36 -12.87
CA LEU A 73 6.54 9.26 -11.41
C LEU A 73 6.06 7.86 -10.98
N ASP A 74 5.05 7.32 -11.65
CA ASP A 74 4.55 5.95 -11.39
C ASP A 74 5.63 4.88 -11.65
N GLU A 75 6.30 4.97 -12.80
CA GLU A 75 7.29 3.98 -13.27
C GLU A 75 8.61 4.00 -12.49
N THR A 76 8.91 5.10 -11.79
CA THR A 76 10.20 5.30 -11.10
C THR A 76 9.98 5.45 -9.60
N THR A 77 9.40 6.56 -9.17
CA THR A 77 9.27 6.98 -7.77
C THR A 77 8.28 6.13 -7.01
N PHE A 78 7.06 5.93 -7.51
CA PHE A 78 6.08 5.06 -6.83
C PHE A 78 6.37 3.57 -7.01
N ALA A 79 7.27 3.19 -7.92
CA ALA A 79 7.78 1.84 -8.07
C ALA A 79 8.96 1.51 -7.13
N ASP A 80 9.60 2.54 -6.54
CA ASP A 80 10.71 2.33 -5.62
C ASP A 80 10.25 1.73 -4.29
N GLY A 81 10.93 0.66 -3.85
CA GLY A 81 10.54 -0.08 -2.66
C GLY A 81 10.67 0.71 -1.36
N ASN A 82 11.59 1.67 -1.28
CA ASN A 82 11.73 2.53 -0.09
C ASN A 82 10.62 3.57 -0.05
N VAL A 83 10.26 4.13 -1.21
CA VAL A 83 9.11 5.03 -1.34
C VAL A 83 7.82 4.30 -0.97
N GLN A 84 7.57 3.12 -1.54
CA GLN A 84 6.39 2.31 -1.20
C GLN A 84 6.31 1.99 0.29
N LYS A 85 7.45 1.62 0.90
CA LYS A 85 7.52 1.34 2.33
C LYS A 85 7.20 2.58 3.17
N ALA A 86 7.73 3.74 2.81
CA ALA A 86 7.41 5.00 3.49
C ALA A 86 5.93 5.37 3.32
N LEU A 87 5.36 5.11 2.14
CA LEU A 87 3.95 5.38 1.85
C LEU A 87 2.97 4.47 2.61
N GLN A 88 3.40 3.36 3.21
CA GLN A 88 2.54 2.57 4.11
C GLN A 88 2.10 3.36 5.36
N GLY A 89 2.87 4.39 5.73
CA GLY A 89 2.58 5.31 6.83
C GLY A 89 1.58 6.42 6.50
N VAL A 90 1.12 6.53 5.25
CA VAL A 90 0.16 7.55 4.80
C VAL A 90 -1.00 6.91 4.06
N VAL A 91 -2.15 7.58 4.05
CA VAL A 91 -3.31 7.17 3.24
C VAL A 91 -3.17 7.82 1.87
N SER A 92 -3.06 7.03 0.81
CA SER A 92 -2.81 7.56 -0.54
C SER A 92 -4.10 7.61 -1.36
N VAL A 93 -4.35 8.69 -2.07
CA VAL A 93 -5.44 8.85 -3.03
C VAL A 93 -4.91 9.53 -4.29
N ARG A 94 -5.39 9.11 -5.46
CA ARG A 94 -5.08 9.77 -6.74
C ARG A 94 -6.34 10.40 -7.30
N LEU A 95 -6.21 11.59 -7.89
CA LEU A 95 -7.35 12.32 -8.44
C LEU A 95 -6.99 12.87 -9.82
N ASN A 96 -7.83 12.61 -10.82
CA ASN A 96 -7.64 13.22 -12.14
C ASN A 96 -8.20 14.64 -12.10
N ALA A 97 -7.32 15.64 -12.19
CA ALA A 97 -7.68 17.05 -12.02
C ALA A 97 -8.64 17.60 -13.10
N GLU A 98 -8.83 16.90 -14.22
CA GLU A 98 -9.78 17.29 -15.28
C GLU A 98 -11.14 16.60 -15.13
N LYS A 99 -11.24 15.59 -14.27
CA LYS A 99 -12.41 14.71 -14.06
C LYS A 99 -12.88 14.76 -12.60
N ASP A 100 -12.68 13.66 -11.87
CA ASP A 100 -13.11 13.43 -10.49
C ASP A 100 -12.36 14.30 -9.47
N GLY A 101 -11.17 14.78 -9.83
CA GLY A 101 -10.34 15.65 -9.02
C GLY A 101 -10.53 17.14 -9.22
N ARG A 102 -11.44 17.59 -10.11
CA ARG A 102 -11.51 19.01 -10.53
C ARG A 102 -11.70 19.98 -9.37
N ASP A 103 -12.68 19.72 -8.52
CA ASP A 103 -13.00 20.61 -7.39
C ASP A 103 -11.88 20.61 -6.34
N ALA A 104 -11.25 19.46 -6.12
CA ALA A 104 -10.11 19.34 -5.22
C ALA A 104 -8.87 20.07 -5.79
N ALA A 105 -8.57 19.90 -7.07
CA ALA A 105 -7.47 20.59 -7.74
C ALA A 105 -7.64 22.12 -7.67
N ALA A 106 -8.87 22.62 -7.87
CA ALA A 106 -9.19 24.03 -7.71
C ALA A 106 -9.02 24.49 -6.25
N ARG A 107 -9.55 23.73 -5.28
CA ARG A 107 -9.44 24.03 -3.84
C ARG A 107 -7.98 24.17 -3.39
N PHE A 108 -7.11 23.31 -3.88
CA PHE A 108 -5.69 23.32 -3.53
C PHE A 108 -4.81 24.09 -4.52
N ASN A 109 -5.40 24.88 -5.43
CA ASN A 109 -4.67 25.70 -6.40
C ASN A 109 -3.59 24.90 -7.15
N VAL A 110 -3.99 23.75 -7.71
CA VAL A 110 -3.13 22.89 -8.54
C VAL A 110 -3.13 23.43 -9.97
N ASP A 111 -1.98 23.92 -10.43
CA ASP A 111 -1.79 24.54 -11.74
C ASP A 111 -0.78 23.78 -12.65
N GLY A 112 -0.22 22.67 -12.15
CA GLY A 112 0.72 21.82 -12.88
C GLY A 112 0.67 20.35 -12.42
N PHE A 113 1.18 19.44 -13.28
CA PHE A 113 1.13 18.00 -13.04
C PHE A 113 2.49 17.30 -13.27
N PRO A 114 2.80 16.26 -12.48
CA PRO A 114 2.07 15.83 -11.29
C PRO A 114 2.18 16.86 -10.16
N THR A 115 1.21 16.89 -9.26
CA THR A 115 1.33 17.65 -8.00
C THR A 115 0.88 16.75 -6.87
N ILE A 116 1.77 16.50 -5.91
CA ILE A 116 1.48 15.69 -4.73
C ILE A 116 1.24 16.63 -3.55
N ILE A 117 0.10 16.50 -2.89
CA ILE A 117 -0.27 17.28 -1.72
C ILE A 117 -0.42 16.36 -0.52
N PHE A 118 0.07 16.81 0.64
CA PHE A 118 -0.08 16.12 1.90
C PHE A 118 -1.04 16.90 2.80
N LEU A 119 -2.06 16.21 3.29
CA LEU A 119 -3.08 16.77 4.16
C LEU A 119 -3.02 16.12 5.55
N ASP A 120 -3.30 16.92 6.58
CA ASP A 120 -3.63 16.38 7.90
C ASP A 120 -5.03 15.71 7.92
N ALA A 121 -5.39 15.11 9.05
CA ALA A 121 -6.69 14.47 9.22
C ALA A 121 -7.90 15.43 9.12
N ALA A 122 -7.69 16.75 9.22
CA ALA A 122 -8.72 17.76 9.02
C ALA A 122 -8.83 18.21 7.54
N GLY A 123 -7.95 17.70 6.66
CA GLY A 123 -7.90 18.09 5.25
C GLY A 123 -7.19 19.42 5.02
N THR A 124 -6.33 19.84 5.94
CA THR A 124 -5.46 21.02 5.81
C THR A 124 -4.16 20.62 5.13
N GLU A 125 -3.70 21.39 4.14
CA GLU A 125 -2.42 21.17 3.48
C GLU A 125 -1.25 21.43 4.44
N VAL A 126 -0.40 20.42 4.63
CA VAL A 126 0.81 20.47 5.48
C VAL A 126 2.11 20.34 4.67
N GLY A 127 2.00 19.93 3.41
CA GLY A 127 3.15 19.79 2.52
C GLY A 127 2.73 19.61 1.06
N ARG A 128 3.66 19.91 0.15
CA ARG A 128 3.46 19.80 -1.30
C ARG A 128 4.77 19.45 -2.00
N ILE A 129 4.68 18.54 -2.97
CA ILE A 129 5.76 18.21 -3.90
C ILE A 129 5.28 18.56 -5.32
N PRO A 130 5.74 19.69 -5.89
CA PRO A 130 5.36 20.07 -7.24
C PRO A 130 6.20 19.30 -8.28
N GLY A 131 5.53 18.78 -9.30
CA GLY A 131 6.18 18.14 -10.43
C GLY A 131 6.75 16.76 -10.14
N TYR A 132 7.43 16.23 -11.16
CA TYR A 132 8.14 14.96 -11.06
C TYR A 132 9.39 15.10 -10.18
N MET A 133 9.63 14.08 -9.36
CA MET A 133 10.80 13.97 -8.50
C MET A 133 11.28 12.53 -8.48
N GLU A 134 12.60 12.31 -8.61
CA GLU A 134 13.24 11.00 -8.51
C GLU A 134 13.05 10.36 -7.11
N PRO A 135 13.17 9.03 -6.96
CA PRO A 135 12.89 8.32 -5.70
C PRO A 135 13.62 8.87 -4.46
N GLY A 136 14.93 9.14 -4.58
CA GLY A 136 15.74 9.60 -3.46
C GLY A 136 15.27 10.95 -2.89
N PRO A 137 15.23 12.02 -3.71
CA PRO A 137 14.71 13.32 -3.27
C PRO A 137 13.25 13.25 -2.81
N PHE A 138 12.41 12.44 -3.47
CA PHE A 138 11.01 12.27 -3.05
C PHE A 138 10.91 11.70 -1.64
N LEU A 139 11.72 10.68 -1.33
CA LEU A 139 11.75 10.06 -0.01
C LEU A 139 12.22 11.03 1.07
N GLU A 140 13.23 11.85 0.79
CA GLU A 140 13.71 12.88 1.73
C GLU A 140 12.65 13.95 2.01
N GLU A 141 11.93 14.40 0.97
CA GLU A 141 10.86 15.37 1.13
C GLU A 141 9.66 14.76 1.88
N LEU A 142 9.28 13.52 1.56
CA LEU A 142 8.25 12.78 2.28
C LEU A 142 8.59 12.65 3.78
N HIS A 143 9.82 12.28 4.12
CA HIS A 143 10.27 12.22 5.51
C HIS A 143 10.25 13.59 6.19
N THR A 144 10.59 14.65 5.46
CA THR A 144 10.54 16.01 5.97
C THR A 144 9.11 16.44 6.30
N ILE A 145 8.16 16.12 5.43
CA ILE A 145 6.73 16.42 5.64
C ILE A 145 6.16 15.61 6.82
N ILE A 146 6.44 14.31 6.88
CA ILE A 146 5.96 13.43 7.97
C ILE A 146 6.46 13.91 9.34
N LYS A 147 7.68 14.46 9.43
CA LYS A 147 8.25 14.95 10.70
C LYS A 147 7.65 16.26 11.21
N ARG A 148 6.89 16.99 10.38
CA ARG A 148 6.31 18.29 10.75
C ARG A 148 4.96 18.18 11.46
N VAL A 149 4.36 16.99 11.45
CA VAL A 149 3.04 16.68 12.03
C VAL A 149 3.16 15.73 13.21
#